data_AF-A0A9P5TZ84-F1
#
_entry.id   AF-A0A9P5TZ84-F1
#
_cell.length_a   1.000
_cell.length_b   1.000
_cell.length_c   1.000
_cell.angle_alpha   90.00
_cell.angle_beta   90.00
_cell.angle_gamma   90.00
#
_symmetry.space_group_name_H-M   'P 1'
#
loop_
_entity.id
_entity.type
_entity.pdbx_description
1 polymer ?
#
loop_
_entity_poly.entity_id
_entity_poly.type
_entity_poly.pdbx_seq_one_letter_code
_entity_poly.pdbx_strand_id
1 'polypeptide(L)'
;MCEARIMSARACQLAESYSYSHFTGGFPGGQAEYVRVSIGKVNLLPILDSVTDEKSIYLLDVLPTSYHTVVDTGIKIGDVVGIWTKFPSWLRFAKSKSGIETINFNQYKDVTERIYEICPRGLDVALDCVSVHKMGSCGIIAAYGGYVNGVNVGALMEKGVRLIGNGQAPVLKYWKVSFQDYIIPGKFDATFMITHRVPIDYIAKHYSAFDSCIDGVEKVFVETQFLAPPSKGCPRTIKVKIGFNSGTERESIVNT
;
A
#
# COMPACT_ATOMS: atom_id res chain seq x y z
N MET A 1 -9.42 20.68 -25.79
CA MET A 1 -9.05 19.30 -25.42
C MET A 1 -7.77 19.39 -24.61
N CYS A 2 -7.85 19.27 -23.28
CA CYS A 2 -6.64 19.16 -22.46
C CYS A 2 -6.26 17.68 -22.41
N GLU A 3 -5.16 17.32 -23.05
CA GLU A 3 -4.46 16.05 -22.85
C GLU A 3 -3.79 16.09 -21.47
N ALA A 4 -4.55 15.79 -20.41
CA ALA A 4 -3.96 15.53 -19.11
C ALA A 4 -3.71 14.02 -18.99
N ARG A 5 -2.48 13.63 -18.62
CA ARG A 5 -2.18 12.28 -18.13
C ARG A 5 -2.87 12.12 -16.77
N ILE A 6 -4.05 11.53 -16.79
CA ILE A 6 -4.97 11.47 -15.65
C ILE A 6 -4.56 10.33 -14.72
N MET A 7 -4.17 10.67 -13.49
CA MET A 7 -4.14 9.74 -12.37
C MET A 7 -4.86 10.35 -11.17
N SER A 8 -5.85 9.59 -10.69
CA SER A 8 -6.61 9.71 -9.43
C SER A 8 -8.01 10.28 -9.53
N ALA A 9 -8.90 9.74 -8.70
CA ALA A 9 -10.16 10.33 -8.31
C ALA A 9 -10.74 9.72 -7.02
N ARG A 10 -11.18 10.58 -6.10
CA ARG A 10 -12.20 10.30 -5.06
C ARG A 10 -12.73 11.62 -4.50
N ALA A 11 -13.99 11.97 -4.76
CA ALA A 11 -14.65 13.19 -4.24
C ALA A 11 -15.67 12.81 -3.18
N CYS A 12 -15.77 13.62 -2.12
CA CYS A 12 -16.70 13.47 -1.00
C CYS A 12 -17.96 14.31 -1.28
N GLN A 13 -19.17 13.73 -1.30
CA GLN A 13 -20.06 13.50 -0.14
C GLN A 13 -20.48 12.03 0.06
N LEU A 14 -20.03 11.13 -0.81
CA LEU A 14 -20.10 9.68 -0.66
C LEU A 14 -18.65 9.19 -0.57
N ALA A 15 -18.34 8.19 0.25
CA ALA A 15 -17.00 7.62 0.26
C ALA A 15 -16.80 6.75 -1.00
N GLU A 16 -16.35 7.34 -2.10
CA GLU A 16 -16.34 6.71 -3.43
C GLU A 16 -15.01 6.05 -3.78
N SER A 17 -14.97 4.73 -4.01
CA SER A 17 -13.75 4.05 -4.48
C SER A 17 -14.00 3.40 -5.84
N TYR A 18 -13.13 3.69 -6.81
CA TYR A 18 -13.19 3.14 -8.17
C TYR A 18 -12.84 1.64 -8.13
N SER A 19 -13.63 0.80 -8.81
CA SER A 19 -13.39 -0.65 -8.90
C SER A 19 -13.39 -1.45 -7.60
N TYR A 20 -14.00 -0.94 -6.53
CA TYR A 20 -13.96 -1.61 -5.23
C TYR A 20 -15.22 -2.43 -4.94
N SER A 21 -16.27 -1.81 -4.39
CA SER A 21 -17.56 -2.49 -4.21
C SER A 21 -18.72 -1.51 -4.28
N HIS A 22 -19.94 -2.04 -4.36
CA HIS A 22 -21.14 -1.21 -4.23
C HIS A 22 -21.23 -0.51 -2.87
N PHE A 23 -20.58 -1.06 -1.84
CA PHE A 23 -20.44 -0.41 -0.53
C PHE A 23 -19.70 0.94 -0.62
N THR A 24 -18.84 1.12 -1.62
CA THR A 24 -18.08 2.35 -1.88
C THR A 24 -18.54 3.07 -3.15
N GLY A 25 -19.83 2.95 -3.52
CA GLY A 25 -20.45 3.71 -4.60
C GLY A 25 -20.48 3.04 -5.97
N GLY A 26 -19.83 1.88 -6.17
CA GLY A 26 -19.98 1.07 -7.39
C GLY A 26 -19.46 1.72 -8.68
N PHE A 27 -18.40 2.54 -8.59
CA PHE A 27 -17.82 3.20 -9.76
C PHE A 27 -16.96 2.24 -10.60
N PRO A 28 -17.00 2.34 -11.95
CA PRO A 28 -16.10 1.61 -12.83
C PRO A 28 -14.63 1.83 -12.49
N GLY A 29 -13.76 0.86 -12.76
CA GLY A 29 -12.35 0.92 -12.41
C GLY A 29 -11.46 1.81 -13.25
N GLY A 30 -10.27 2.07 -12.70
CA GLY A 30 -9.17 2.74 -13.41
C GLY A 30 -8.22 1.81 -14.15
N GLN A 31 -8.38 0.48 -14.05
CA GLN A 31 -7.59 -0.49 -14.81
C GLN A 31 -8.14 -0.64 -16.22
N ALA A 32 -8.07 0.45 -16.99
CA ALA A 32 -8.62 0.62 -18.32
C ALA A 32 -7.80 1.67 -19.08
N GLU A 33 -7.94 1.72 -20.40
CA GLU A 33 -7.34 2.78 -21.22
C GLU A 33 -7.92 4.17 -20.87
N TYR A 34 -9.18 4.22 -20.44
CA TYR A 34 -9.86 5.44 -20.05
C TYR A 34 -10.68 5.19 -18.78
N VAL A 35 -10.68 6.18 -17.89
CA VAL A 35 -11.50 6.17 -16.67
C VAL A 35 -12.29 7.47 -16.57
N ARG A 36 -13.57 7.35 -16.23
CA ARG A 36 -14.43 8.52 -15.97
C ARG A 36 -14.23 8.98 -14.55
N VAL A 37 -13.71 10.19 -14.36
CA VAL A 37 -13.54 10.79 -13.04
C VAL A 37 -14.72 11.69 -12.69
N SER A 38 -15.42 11.40 -11.59
CA SER A 38 -16.41 12.31 -11.01
C SER A 38 -15.72 13.61 -10.56
N ILE A 39 -16.36 14.77 -10.79
CA ILE A 39 -15.88 16.08 -10.30
C ILE A 39 -14.38 16.30 -10.50
N GLY A 40 -13.89 16.25 -11.74
CA GLY A 40 -12.45 16.30 -12.06
C GLY A 40 -11.67 17.47 -11.42
N LYS A 41 -12.31 18.63 -11.20
CA LYS A 41 -11.69 19.77 -10.51
C LYS A 41 -11.29 19.47 -9.06
N VAL A 42 -11.99 18.57 -8.39
CA VAL A 42 -11.71 18.15 -7.00
C VAL A 42 -10.81 16.91 -7.00
N ASN A 43 -11.01 16.03 -7.98
CA ASN A 43 -10.50 14.68 -7.97
C ASN A 43 -9.23 14.45 -8.76
N LEU A 44 -8.72 15.46 -9.45
CA LEU A 44 -7.49 15.37 -10.22
C LEU A 44 -6.41 16.25 -9.61
N LEU A 45 -5.21 15.68 -9.49
CA LEU A 45 -4.00 16.41 -9.17
C LEU A 45 -3.16 16.57 -10.45
N PRO A 46 -2.90 17.80 -10.93
CA PRO A 46 -2.00 17.99 -12.06
C PRO A 46 -0.57 17.59 -11.66
N ILE A 47 0.03 16.71 -12.46
CA ILE A 47 1.39 16.23 -12.27
C ILE A 47 2.35 17.05 -13.15
N LEU A 48 3.54 17.35 -12.61
CA LEU A 48 4.60 18.04 -13.33
C LEU A 48 5.28 17.09 -14.32
N ASP A 49 5.65 17.56 -15.51
CA ASP A 49 6.34 16.75 -16.53
C ASP A 49 7.68 16.13 -16.05
N SER A 50 8.29 16.73 -15.02
CA SER A 50 9.51 16.22 -14.39
C SER A 50 9.28 15.00 -13.50
N VAL A 51 8.03 14.65 -13.19
CA VAL A 51 7.66 13.54 -12.31
C VAL A 51 7.17 12.37 -13.17
N THR A 52 7.81 11.21 -13.00
CA THR A 52 7.53 10.03 -13.81
C THR A 52 6.21 9.37 -13.42
N ASP A 53 5.61 8.63 -14.35
CA ASP A 53 4.33 7.94 -14.13
C ASP A 53 4.42 6.92 -12.97
N GLU A 54 5.56 6.24 -12.82
CA GLU A 54 5.79 5.30 -11.73
C GLU A 54 5.90 5.98 -10.36
N LYS A 55 6.29 7.25 -10.31
CA LYS A 55 6.31 8.02 -9.05
C LYS A 55 4.94 8.59 -8.75
N SER A 56 4.29 9.17 -9.75
CA SER A 56 3.01 9.86 -9.59
C SER A 56 1.88 8.90 -9.18
N ILE A 57 1.88 7.65 -9.66
CA ILE A 57 0.84 6.66 -9.34
C ILE A 57 0.67 6.42 -7.84
N TYR A 58 1.72 6.60 -7.06
CA TYR A 58 1.68 6.39 -5.62
C TYR A 58 0.96 7.50 -4.85
N LEU A 59 0.78 8.69 -5.45
CA LEU A 59 -0.02 9.79 -4.90
C LEU A 59 -1.52 9.48 -4.92
N LEU A 60 -1.93 8.45 -5.64
CA LEU A 60 -3.34 8.06 -5.78
C LEU A 60 -3.88 7.37 -4.52
N ASP A 61 -3.02 6.67 -3.79
CA ASP A 61 -3.43 5.83 -2.66
C ASP A 61 -2.30 5.66 -1.63
N VAL A 62 -1.35 4.76 -1.87
CA VAL A 62 -0.49 4.22 -0.80
C VAL A 62 0.37 5.26 -0.06
N LEU A 63 0.84 6.32 -0.74
CA LEU A 63 1.64 7.36 -0.08
C LEU A 63 0.76 8.24 0.84
N PRO A 64 -0.34 8.85 0.35
CA PRO A 64 -1.32 9.49 1.21
C PRO A 64 -1.86 8.58 2.31
N THR A 65 -2.10 7.30 2.03
CA THR A 65 -2.61 6.32 3.01
C THR A 65 -1.60 6.09 4.13
N SER A 66 -0.33 5.81 3.80
CA SER A 66 0.72 5.65 4.82
C SER A 66 0.95 6.93 5.64
N TYR A 67 0.92 8.11 5.00
CA TYR A 67 1.02 9.38 5.71
C TYR A 67 -0.19 9.62 6.64
N HIS A 68 -1.40 9.31 6.16
CA HIS A 68 -2.62 9.40 6.97
C HIS A 68 -2.50 8.53 8.22
N THR A 69 -2.04 7.29 8.09
CA THR A 69 -1.87 6.38 9.22
C THR A 69 -0.99 6.98 10.31
N VAL A 70 0.15 7.55 9.93
CA VAL A 70 1.07 8.20 10.88
C VAL A 70 0.41 9.37 11.59
N VAL A 71 -0.29 10.23 10.84
CA VAL A 71 -0.96 11.41 11.40
C VAL A 71 -2.14 11.03 12.30
N ASP A 72 -2.96 10.07 11.88
CA ASP A 72 -4.22 9.73 12.54
C ASP A 72 -4.01 8.86 13.80
N THR A 73 -3.02 7.97 13.76
CA THR A 73 -2.58 7.25 14.98
C THR A 73 -1.82 8.12 15.96
N GLY A 74 -1.37 9.31 15.51
CA GLY A 74 -0.67 10.26 16.36
C GLY A 74 0.74 9.82 16.75
N ILE A 75 1.41 9.03 15.89
CA ILE A 75 2.80 8.59 16.08
C ILE A 75 3.71 9.80 16.27
N LYS A 76 4.60 9.72 17.26
CA LYS A 76 5.58 10.74 17.61
C LYS A 76 7.01 10.22 17.49
N ILE A 77 7.95 11.16 17.40
CA ILE A 77 9.37 10.84 17.50
C ILE A 77 9.62 10.20 18.87
N GLY A 78 10.21 9.01 18.87
CA GLY A 78 10.49 8.21 20.08
C GLY A 78 9.52 7.06 20.31
N ASP A 79 8.38 7.02 19.61
CA ASP A 79 7.44 5.90 19.70
C ASP A 79 8.02 4.64 19.05
N VAL A 80 7.72 3.48 19.66
CA VAL A 80 8.00 2.16 19.08
C VAL A 80 6.76 1.68 18.36
N VAL A 81 6.85 1.57 17.03
CA VAL A 81 5.71 1.26 16.15
C VAL A 81 5.87 -0.13 15.55
N GLY A 82 4.87 -0.99 15.73
CA GLY A 82 4.78 -2.28 15.04
C GLY A 82 3.96 -2.17 13.76
N ILE A 83 4.50 -2.64 12.64
CA ILE A 83 3.84 -2.63 11.32
C ILE A 83 3.89 -4.05 10.75
N TRP A 84 2.75 -4.52 10.25
CA TRP A 84 2.65 -5.85 9.67
C TRP A 84 2.78 -5.85 8.14
N THR A 85 3.51 -6.83 7.61
CA THR A 85 3.55 -7.09 6.17
C THR A 85 3.73 -8.58 5.90
N LYS A 86 3.13 -9.07 4.82
CA LYS A 86 3.32 -10.45 4.34
C LYS A 86 4.49 -10.60 3.37
N PHE A 87 5.09 -9.51 2.90
CA PHE A 87 6.08 -9.52 1.83
C PHE A 87 7.52 -9.61 2.37
N PRO A 88 8.26 -10.71 2.11
CA PRO A 88 9.63 -10.86 2.58
C PRO A 88 10.59 -9.80 2.03
N SER A 89 10.37 -9.31 0.81
CA SER A 89 11.22 -8.27 0.22
C SER A 89 11.11 -6.94 1.01
N TRP A 90 9.92 -6.60 1.48
CA TRP A 90 9.68 -5.38 2.27
C TRP A 90 10.29 -5.51 3.66
N LEU A 91 10.25 -6.70 4.27
CA LEU A 91 10.99 -6.99 5.50
C LEU A 91 12.50 -6.79 5.30
N ARG A 92 13.08 -7.30 4.21
CA ARG A 92 14.50 -7.08 3.88
C ARG A 92 14.83 -5.61 3.68
N PHE A 93 13.98 -4.87 2.97
CA PHE A 93 14.13 -3.44 2.78
C PHE A 93 14.06 -2.68 4.10
N ALA A 94 13.08 -2.99 4.96
CA ALA A 94 12.93 -2.38 6.27
C ALA A 94 14.17 -2.63 7.15
N LYS A 95 14.70 -3.85 7.17
CA LYS A 95 15.94 -4.20 7.88
C LYS A 95 17.17 -3.44 7.40
N SER A 96 17.17 -2.96 6.16
CA SER A 96 18.26 -2.11 5.64
C SER A 96 18.24 -0.68 6.18
N LYS A 97 17.17 -0.28 6.89
CA LYS A 97 17.01 1.06 7.45
C LYS A 97 17.37 1.06 8.94
N SER A 98 18.05 2.12 9.38
CA SER A 98 18.37 2.31 10.79
C SER A 98 17.10 2.54 11.61
N GLY A 99 17.05 1.97 12.82
CA GLY A 99 15.92 2.14 13.75
C GLY A 99 14.71 1.24 13.48
N ILE A 100 14.78 0.29 12.53
CA ILE A 100 13.71 -0.68 12.28
C ILE A 100 14.20 -2.09 12.64
N GLU A 101 13.50 -2.73 13.58
CA GLU A 101 13.68 -4.16 13.89
C GLU A 101 12.58 -4.97 13.19
N THR A 102 12.97 -6.04 12.51
CA THR A 102 12.04 -6.86 11.72
C THR A 102 11.84 -8.23 12.35
N ILE A 103 10.59 -8.62 12.60
CA ILE A 103 10.23 -9.94 13.13
C ILE A 103 9.62 -10.77 12.01
N ASN A 104 10.17 -11.97 11.75
CA ASN A 104 9.66 -12.91 10.76
C ASN A 104 8.89 -14.06 11.42
N PHE A 105 7.67 -14.28 10.96
CA PHE A 105 6.69 -15.22 11.50
C PHE A 105 7.08 -16.68 11.26
N ASN A 106 7.87 -16.92 10.22
CA ASN A 106 8.43 -18.23 9.94
C ASN A 106 9.59 -18.58 10.89
N GLN A 107 10.12 -17.59 11.62
CA GLN A 107 11.24 -17.75 12.54
C GLN A 107 10.78 -17.73 14.00
N TYR A 108 9.77 -16.92 14.33
CA TYR A 108 9.24 -16.77 15.69
C TYR A 108 7.80 -17.26 15.77
N LYS A 109 7.56 -18.29 16.60
CA LYS A 109 6.21 -18.82 16.84
C LYS A 109 5.37 -17.89 17.71
N ASP A 110 5.97 -17.32 18.76
CA ASP A 110 5.34 -16.31 19.60
C ASP A 110 5.95 -14.93 19.30
N VAL A 111 5.23 -14.18 18.48
CA VAL A 111 5.63 -12.81 18.11
C VAL A 111 5.44 -11.84 19.26
N THR A 112 4.49 -12.09 20.15
CA THR A 112 4.24 -11.23 21.30
C THR A 112 5.40 -11.32 22.28
N GLU A 113 5.85 -12.55 22.58
CA GLU A 113 7.05 -12.78 23.38
C GLU A 113 8.26 -12.09 22.75
N ARG A 114 8.48 -12.25 21.43
CA ARG A 114 9.58 -11.59 20.74
C ARG A 114 9.51 -10.06 20.82
N ILE A 115 8.32 -9.48 20.70
CA ILE A 115 8.12 -8.04 20.89
C ILE A 115 8.51 -7.64 22.32
N TYR A 116 8.12 -8.40 23.34
CA TYR A 116 8.48 -8.10 24.73
C TYR A 116 9.99 -8.26 25.01
N GLU A 117 10.69 -9.17 24.35
CA GLU A 117 12.16 -9.27 24.46
C GLU A 117 12.86 -8.00 23.93
N ILE A 118 12.41 -7.50 22.78
CA ILE A 118 13.00 -6.32 22.12
C ILE A 118 12.54 -5.04 22.83
N CYS A 119 11.27 -4.99 23.23
CA CYS A 119 10.62 -3.86 23.84
C CYS A 119 9.82 -4.33 25.06
N PRO A 120 10.45 -4.44 26.25
CA PRO A 120 9.78 -4.93 27.47
C PRO A 120 8.55 -4.12 27.89
N ARG A 121 8.50 -2.84 27.49
CA ARG A 121 7.34 -1.97 27.71
C ARG A 121 6.16 -2.31 26.80
N GLY A 122 6.40 -2.93 25.64
CA GLY A 122 5.44 -3.10 24.55
C GLY A 122 5.44 -1.92 23.57
N LEU A 123 4.78 -2.12 22.42
CA LEU A 123 4.66 -1.12 21.36
C LEU A 123 3.77 0.05 21.79
N ASP A 124 4.16 1.29 21.46
CA ASP A 124 3.34 2.49 21.65
C ASP A 124 2.19 2.53 20.64
N VAL A 125 2.48 2.13 19.38
CA VAL A 125 1.50 2.04 18.29
C VAL A 125 1.63 0.71 17.53
N ALA A 126 0.50 0.08 17.22
CA ALA A 126 0.44 -1.10 16.36
C ALA A 126 -0.45 -0.84 15.14
N LEU A 127 0.06 -1.11 13.94
CA LEU A 127 -0.67 -1.02 12.67
C LEU A 127 -0.90 -2.42 12.13
N ASP A 128 -2.17 -2.83 12.06
CA ASP A 128 -2.61 -4.19 11.67
C ASP A 128 -1.91 -5.31 12.48
N CYS A 129 -1.44 -4.98 13.69
CA CYS A 129 -0.63 -5.84 14.56
C CYS A 129 -1.36 -6.15 15.87
N VAL A 130 -0.96 -7.25 16.52
CA VAL A 130 -1.74 -7.96 17.55
C VAL A 130 -1.55 -7.45 18.99
N SER A 131 -0.55 -6.61 19.27
CA SER A 131 -0.25 -6.21 20.66
C SER A 131 0.28 -4.78 20.78
N VAL A 132 -0.13 -4.12 21.86
CA VAL A 132 0.38 -2.82 22.32
C VAL A 132 0.48 -2.81 23.83
N HIS A 133 1.26 -1.89 24.37
CA HIS A 133 1.27 -1.64 25.80
C HIS A 133 -0.05 -0.99 26.28
N LYS A 134 -0.25 -0.97 27.60
CA LYS A 134 -1.36 -0.24 28.23
C LYS A 134 -1.34 1.23 27.79
N MET A 135 -2.50 1.79 27.50
CA MET A 135 -2.69 3.15 26.96
C MET A 135 -2.11 3.38 25.55
N GLY A 136 -1.62 2.33 24.89
CA GLY A 136 -1.15 2.37 23.50
C GLY A 136 -2.29 2.51 22.49
N SER A 137 -1.92 2.65 21.21
CA SER A 137 -2.88 2.81 20.11
C SER A 137 -2.75 1.71 19.07
N CYS A 138 -3.88 1.16 18.64
CA CYS A 138 -3.97 0.23 17.52
C CYS A 138 -4.72 0.88 16.37
N GLY A 139 -4.13 0.83 15.17
CA GLY A 139 -4.76 1.26 13.92
C GLY A 139 -5.00 0.09 12.99
N ILE A 140 -6.16 0.12 12.34
CA ILE A 140 -6.57 -0.82 11.30
C ILE A 140 -6.53 -0.07 9.96
N ILE A 141 -5.46 -0.30 9.19
CA ILE A 141 -5.23 0.40 7.92
C ILE A 141 -5.45 -0.51 6.72
N ALA A 142 -5.21 -1.81 6.83
CA ALA A 142 -5.53 -2.75 5.77
C ALA A 142 -7.04 -2.77 5.46
N ALA A 143 -7.38 -3.27 4.28
CA ALA A 143 -8.75 -3.42 3.87
C ALA A 143 -9.44 -4.59 4.60
N TYR A 144 -10.29 -4.27 5.56
CA TYR A 144 -11.19 -5.23 6.21
C TYR A 144 -12.63 -4.98 5.75
N GLY A 145 -13.24 -5.98 5.13
CA GLY A 145 -14.65 -5.97 4.73
C GLY A 145 -15.45 -6.96 5.57
N GLY A 146 -16.54 -6.49 6.18
CA GLY A 146 -17.48 -7.34 6.93
C GLY A 146 -17.32 -7.27 8.45
N TYR A 147 -17.95 -8.22 9.14
CA TYR A 147 -17.96 -8.30 10.60
C TYR A 147 -16.87 -9.26 11.09
N VAL A 148 -16.23 -8.91 12.21
CA VAL A 148 -15.28 -9.78 12.89
C VAL A 148 -15.82 -10.18 14.26
N ASN A 149 -15.90 -11.49 14.50
CA ASN A 149 -16.19 -12.05 15.81
C ASN A 149 -14.85 -12.46 16.44
N GLY A 150 -14.52 -11.91 17.60
CA GLY A 150 -13.25 -12.23 18.29
C GLY A 150 -12.32 -11.04 18.58
N VAL A 151 -12.77 -9.81 18.34
CA VAL A 151 -12.04 -8.63 18.84
C VAL A 151 -12.18 -8.58 20.37
N ASN A 152 -11.06 -8.56 21.08
CA ASN A 152 -11.04 -8.54 22.54
C ASN A 152 -11.37 -7.14 23.09
N VAL A 153 -12.65 -6.78 23.07
CA VAL A 153 -13.16 -5.49 23.57
C VAL A 153 -12.87 -5.29 25.06
N GLY A 154 -12.87 -6.37 25.85
CA GLY A 154 -12.51 -6.32 27.27
C GLY A 154 -11.09 -5.83 27.49
N ALA A 155 -10.12 -6.37 26.75
CA ALA A 155 -8.73 -5.89 26.81
C ALA A 155 -8.60 -4.43 26.34
N LEU A 156 -9.35 -4.03 25.32
CA LEU A 156 -9.37 -2.65 24.85
C LEU A 156 -9.78 -1.69 25.98
N MET A 157 -10.89 -2.00 26.67
CA MET A 157 -11.40 -1.21 27.79
C MET A 157 -10.44 -1.23 28.99
N GLU A 158 -10.11 -2.42 29.50
CA GLU A 158 -9.33 -2.61 30.74
C GLU A 158 -7.89 -2.08 30.65
N LYS A 159 -7.31 -2.05 29.44
CA LYS A 159 -5.94 -1.57 29.21
C LYS A 159 -5.91 -0.14 28.70
N GLY A 160 -7.07 0.50 28.50
CA GLY A 160 -7.18 1.86 27.94
C GLY A 160 -6.60 1.97 26.53
N VAL A 161 -6.65 0.89 25.75
CA VAL A 161 -6.10 0.88 24.38
C VAL A 161 -7.00 1.69 23.47
N ARG A 162 -6.39 2.53 22.64
CA ARG A 162 -7.11 3.39 21.69
C ARG A 162 -7.17 2.70 20.33
N LEU A 163 -8.38 2.47 19.83
CA LEU A 163 -8.59 2.06 18.44
C LEU A 163 -8.72 3.32 17.58
N ILE A 164 -7.61 3.81 17.03
CA ILE A 164 -7.49 5.07 16.26
C ILE A 164 -6.60 4.84 15.04
N GLY A 165 -6.69 5.66 13.98
CA GLY A 165 -5.99 5.34 12.73
C GLY A 165 -6.74 4.34 11.86
N ASN A 166 -8.07 4.31 11.94
CA ASN A 166 -8.90 3.35 11.23
C ASN A 166 -9.66 3.99 10.08
N GLY A 167 -9.84 3.24 9.01
CA GLY A 167 -10.70 3.62 7.89
C GLY A 167 -9.93 4.08 6.66
N GLN A 168 -10.69 4.49 5.64
CA GLN A 168 -10.15 4.88 4.34
C GLN A 168 -9.47 6.25 4.44
N ALA A 169 -8.25 6.35 3.92
CA ALA A 169 -7.48 7.59 3.98
C ALA A 169 -8.15 8.73 3.18
N PRO A 170 -8.21 9.97 3.72
CA PRO A 170 -8.65 11.14 2.97
C PRO A 170 -7.51 11.63 2.05
N VAL A 171 -7.25 10.88 0.97
CA VAL A 171 -6.14 11.08 0.03
C VAL A 171 -5.97 12.56 -0.40
N LEU A 172 -7.07 13.23 -0.76
CA LEU A 172 -7.08 14.64 -1.17
C LEU A 172 -6.42 15.57 -0.15
N LYS A 173 -6.59 15.29 1.15
CA LYS A 173 -6.03 16.08 2.25
C LYS A 173 -4.50 16.06 2.23
N TYR A 174 -3.91 14.98 1.74
CA TYR A 174 -2.48 14.72 1.84
C TYR A 174 -1.73 14.89 0.52
N TRP A 175 -2.41 15.15 -0.60
CA TRP A 175 -1.72 15.38 -1.87
C TRP A 175 -0.68 16.47 -1.82
N LYS A 176 -0.99 17.61 -1.18
CA LYS A 176 -0.04 18.72 -1.10
C LYS A 176 1.26 18.28 -0.41
N VAL A 177 1.15 17.66 0.76
CA VAL A 177 2.32 17.19 1.52
C VAL A 177 3.04 16.06 0.79
N SER A 178 2.33 15.01 0.35
CA SER A 178 2.94 13.87 -0.35
C SER A 178 3.65 14.29 -1.65
N PHE A 179 3.06 15.22 -2.40
CA PHE A 179 3.62 15.67 -3.66
C PHE A 179 4.74 16.70 -3.47
N GLN A 180 4.48 17.79 -2.75
CA GLN A 180 5.39 18.93 -2.62
C GLN A 180 6.53 18.66 -1.64
N ASP A 181 6.30 17.91 -0.58
CA ASP A 181 7.31 17.74 0.47
C ASP A 181 8.11 16.45 0.34
N TYR A 182 7.58 15.44 -0.36
CA TYR A 182 8.22 14.12 -0.50
C TYR A 182 8.64 13.79 -1.94
N ILE A 183 7.71 13.82 -2.90
CA ILE A 183 8.03 13.40 -4.29
C ILE A 183 8.87 14.44 -5.02
N ILE A 184 8.42 15.70 -5.10
CA ILE A 184 9.12 16.75 -5.86
C ILE A 184 10.56 16.95 -5.35
N PRO A 185 10.82 17.04 -4.03
CA PRO A 185 12.18 17.22 -3.53
C PRO A 185 13.00 15.91 -3.51
N GLY A 186 12.39 14.77 -3.88
CA GLY A 186 13.05 13.46 -3.88
C GLY A 186 13.36 12.90 -2.49
N LYS A 187 12.64 13.31 -1.44
CA LYS A 187 12.84 12.77 -0.08
C LYS A 187 12.41 11.32 0.05
N PHE A 188 11.43 10.90 -0.76
CA PHE A 188 10.99 9.51 -0.80
C PHE A 188 10.66 9.11 -2.23
N ASP A 189 11.16 7.95 -2.64
CA ASP A 189 10.92 7.35 -3.94
C ASP A 189 10.35 5.96 -3.71
N ALA A 190 9.07 5.76 -4.04
CA ALA A 190 8.34 4.52 -3.81
C ALA A 190 8.48 3.52 -4.98
N THR A 191 9.20 3.89 -6.04
CA THR A 191 9.33 3.07 -7.26
C THR A 191 10.02 1.73 -7.01
N PHE A 192 10.84 1.61 -5.96
CA PHE A 192 11.45 0.34 -5.56
C PHE A 192 10.44 -0.77 -5.25
N MET A 193 9.19 -0.41 -4.94
CA MET A 193 8.15 -1.41 -4.67
C MET A 193 7.65 -2.06 -5.95
N ILE A 194 7.78 -1.42 -7.12
CA ILE A 194 7.32 -1.96 -8.41
C ILE A 194 8.19 -3.16 -8.77
N THR A 195 7.62 -4.36 -8.73
CA THR A 195 8.33 -5.57 -9.13
C THR A 195 8.12 -5.90 -10.60
N HIS A 196 6.93 -5.60 -11.15
CA HIS A 196 6.58 -5.91 -12.54
C HIS A 196 5.94 -4.71 -13.22
N ARG A 197 6.26 -4.51 -14.51
CA ARG A 197 5.51 -3.63 -15.41
C ARG A 197 4.94 -4.47 -16.55
N VAL A 198 3.63 -4.44 -16.75
CA VAL A 198 2.95 -5.37 -17.67
C VAL A 198 1.91 -4.65 -18.52
N PRO A 199 1.63 -5.09 -19.76
CA PRO A 199 0.52 -4.55 -20.55
C PRO A 199 -0.82 -4.85 -19.89
N ILE A 200 -1.84 -4.02 -20.18
CA ILE A 200 -3.20 -4.19 -19.67
C ILE A 200 -3.79 -5.59 -19.88
N ASP A 201 -3.51 -6.25 -21.02
CA ASP A 201 -4.00 -7.59 -21.35
C ASP A 201 -3.45 -8.70 -20.42
N TYR A 202 -2.39 -8.40 -19.66
CA TYR A 202 -1.75 -9.34 -18.75
C TYR A 202 -2.22 -9.18 -17.30
N ILE A 203 -3.11 -8.23 -17.03
CA ILE A 203 -3.54 -7.90 -15.67
C ILE A 203 -4.19 -9.08 -14.95
N ALA A 204 -5.07 -9.83 -15.62
CA ALA A 204 -5.79 -10.96 -15.03
C ALA A 204 -4.85 -12.07 -14.56
N LYS A 205 -3.78 -12.34 -15.31
CA LYS A 205 -2.77 -13.34 -14.93
C LYS A 205 -1.98 -12.91 -13.72
N HIS A 206 -1.65 -11.62 -13.64
CA HIS A 206 -0.91 -11.07 -12.50
C HIS A 206 -1.79 -11.02 -11.24
N TYR A 207 -3.10 -10.82 -11.38
CA TYR A 207 -4.04 -11.02 -10.28
C TYR A 207 -3.99 -12.46 -9.75
N SER A 208 -4.07 -13.46 -10.63
CA SER A 208 -3.97 -14.87 -10.21
C SER A 208 -2.63 -15.20 -9.55
N ALA A 209 -1.52 -14.68 -10.09
CA ALA A 209 -0.18 -14.88 -9.51
C ALA A 209 -0.03 -14.22 -8.14
N PHE A 210 -0.55 -13.00 -7.98
CA PHE A 210 -0.57 -12.28 -6.71
C PHE A 210 -1.41 -13.00 -5.64
N ASP A 211 -2.60 -13.48 -6.04
CA ASP A 211 -3.50 -14.24 -5.17
C ASP A 211 -2.85 -15.57 -4.72
N SER A 212 -2.20 -16.26 -5.64
CA SER A 212 -1.44 -17.49 -5.37
C SER A 212 -0.12 -17.24 -4.63
N CYS A 213 0.19 -16.00 -4.27
CA CYS A 213 1.42 -15.61 -3.58
C CYS A 213 2.69 -16.12 -4.27
N ILE A 214 2.72 -16.08 -5.61
CA ILE A 214 3.92 -16.41 -6.39
C ILE A 214 5.04 -15.45 -5.98
N ASP A 215 6.22 -16.01 -5.67
CA ASP A 215 7.36 -15.23 -5.21
C ASP A 215 7.74 -14.13 -6.22
N GLY A 216 8.16 -12.98 -5.72
CA GLY A 216 8.49 -11.81 -6.55
C GLY A 216 7.31 -11.00 -7.12
N VAL A 217 6.08 -11.53 -7.13
CA VAL A 217 4.88 -10.79 -7.58
C VAL A 217 4.27 -10.02 -6.41
N GLU A 218 4.64 -8.75 -6.26
CA GLU A 218 4.22 -7.93 -5.10
C GLU A 218 3.49 -6.65 -5.52
N LYS A 219 4.09 -5.85 -6.40
CA LYS A 219 3.45 -4.65 -6.95
C LYS A 219 3.62 -4.63 -8.46
N VAL A 220 2.48 -4.65 -9.14
CA VAL A 220 2.40 -4.68 -10.60
C VAL A 220 1.95 -3.32 -11.10
N PHE A 221 2.76 -2.71 -11.96
CA PHE A 221 2.44 -1.49 -12.69
C PHE A 221 1.86 -1.88 -14.06
N VAL A 222 0.64 -1.43 -14.33
CA VAL A 222 -0.06 -1.76 -15.57
C VAL A 222 0.17 -0.66 -16.59
N GLU A 223 0.69 -1.03 -17.74
CA GLU A 223 0.98 -0.13 -18.84
C GLU A 223 -0.25 0.04 -19.75
N THR A 224 -0.57 1.30 -20.04
CA THR A 224 -1.57 1.72 -21.02
C THR A 224 -0.89 2.46 -22.16
N GLN A 225 -1.62 2.75 -23.24
CA GLN A 225 -1.07 3.42 -24.42
C GLN A 225 -0.60 4.88 -24.16
N PHE A 226 -0.99 5.48 -23.03
CA PHE A 226 -0.72 6.88 -22.70
C PHE A 226 0.52 7.10 -21.84
N LEU A 227 1.17 6.02 -21.38
CA LEU A 227 2.29 6.12 -20.46
C LEU A 227 3.60 6.43 -21.17
N ALA A 228 4.47 7.14 -20.46
CA ALA A 228 5.85 7.31 -20.88
C ALA A 228 6.63 5.98 -20.81
N PRO A 229 7.74 5.87 -21.55
CA PRO A 229 8.67 4.76 -21.38
C PRO A 229 9.12 4.58 -19.92
N PRO A 230 9.49 3.35 -19.51
CA PRO A 230 9.91 3.07 -18.14
C PRO A 230 10.99 4.02 -17.64
N SER A 231 10.77 4.60 -16.46
CA SER A 231 11.76 5.45 -15.82
C SER A 231 12.98 4.65 -15.35
N LYS A 232 14.11 5.34 -15.19
CA LYS A 232 15.39 4.70 -14.80
C LYS A 232 15.24 3.95 -13.47
N GLY A 233 15.57 2.67 -13.45
CA GLY A 233 15.49 1.81 -12.26
C GLY A 233 14.16 1.08 -12.11
N CYS A 234 13.13 1.46 -12.87
CA CYS A 234 11.86 0.73 -12.92
C CYS A 234 11.95 -0.49 -13.85
N PRO A 235 11.17 -1.55 -13.57
CA PRO A 235 11.08 -2.71 -14.46
C PRO A 235 10.63 -2.30 -15.86
N ARG A 236 11.22 -2.94 -16.88
CA ARG A 236 10.73 -2.82 -18.25
C ARG A 236 9.42 -3.59 -18.40
N THR A 237 8.63 -3.19 -19.38
CA THR A 237 7.42 -3.92 -19.73
C THR A 237 7.75 -5.33 -20.17
N ILE A 238 7.22 -6.30 -19.43
CA ILE A 238 7.39 -7.71 -19.71
C ILE A 238 6.06 -8.32 -20.15
N LYS A 239 6.12 -9.10 -21.24
CA LYS A 239 5.02 -9.92 -21.74
C LYS A 239 5.17 -11.38 -21.29
N VAL A 240 5.66 -11.59 -20.08
CA VAL A 240 5.97 -12.94 -19.58
C VAL A 240 4.67 -13.65 -19.19
N LYS A 241 4.53 -14.90 -19.61
CA LYS A 241 3.52 -15.81 -19.05
C LYS A 241 4.05 -16.29 -17.70
N ILE A 242 3.43 -15.84 -16.61
CA ILE A 242 3.66 -16.45 -15.29
C ILE A 242 3.09 -17.88 -15.37
N GLY A 243 3.97 -18.88 -15.42
CA GLY A 243 3.60 -20.29 -15.48
C GLY A 243 3.32 -20.85 -14.10
N PHE A 244 2.15 -21.46 -13.91
CA PHE A 244 1.91 -22.36 -12.79
C PHE A 244 2.43 -23.74 -13.19
N ASN A 245 3.63 -24.11 -12.76
CA ASN A 245 4.05 -25.51 -12.88
C ASN A 245 3.48 -26.29 -11.69
N SER A 246 2.54 -27.19 -11.97
CA SER A 246 2.17 -28.27 -11.05
C SER A 246 3.43 -29.09 -10.74
N GLY A 247 4.11 -28.78 -9.63
CA GLY A 247 5.03 -29.72 -8.96
C GLY A 247 6.51 -29.33 -8.85
N THR A 248 6.99 -28.19 -9.36
CA THR A 248 8.37 -27.75 -9.08
C THR A 248 8.50 -26.22 -9.03
N GLU A 249 8.92 -25.70 -7.88
CA GLU A 249 9.26 -24.30 -7.63
C GLU A 249 10.52 -23.89 -8.42
N ARG A 250 10.41 -23.55 -9.70
CA ARG A 250 11.40 -22.73 -10.42
C ARG A 250 10.73 -21.87 -11.49
N GLU A 251 10.97 -20.56 -11.40
CA GLU A 251 10.67 -19.58 -12.44
C GLU A 251 11.29 -20.03 -13.78
N SER A 252 10.47 -20.12 -14.84
CA SER A 252 10.99 -20.14 -16.20
C SER A 252 10.54 -18.87 -16.91
N ILE A 253 11.50 -17.96 -17.10
CA ILE A 253 11.35 -16.81 -18.00
C ILE A 253 11.30 -17.38 -19.42
N VAL A 254 10.11 -17.60 -19.96
CA VAL A 254 9.94 -17.90 -21.38
C VAL A 254 9.92 -16.58 -22.13
N ASN A 255 11.09 -16.20 -22.68
CA ASN A 255 11.18 -15.12 -23.65
C ASN A 255 10.45 -15.56 -24.93
N THR A 256 9.45 -14.78 -25.36
CA THR A 256 8.92 -14.79 -26.73
C THR A 256 9.31 -13.51 -27.40
#